data_AF-A0A843E8G1-F1
#
_entry.id   AF-A0A843E8G1-F1
#
_cell.length_a   1.000
_cell.length_b   1.000
_cell.length_c   1.000
_cell.angle_alpha   90.00
_cell.angle_beta   90.00
_cell.angle_gamma   90.00
#
_symmetry.space_group_name_H-M   'P 1'
#
loop_
_entity.id
_entity.type
_entity.pdbx_description
1 polymer ?
#
loop_
_entity_poly.entity_id
_entity_poly.type
_entity_poly.pdbx_seq_one_letter_code
_entity_poly.pdbx_strand_id
1 'polypeptide(L)'
;IWMRGLEYNPMYDRDFERIGCYLCASCLSSEWRNVEKTHPKLYKRWEDHLLHYAKERSLPKEYVDMGFWRWKVMPPKMVRIAEERNLHFQPSTGAGPSMKVLKGASSCAAGGFSMEAIVTVPRSRDFSAVADALRTVGEVKYSDDFEIALVKTKAGTAKLFGGGQVSVTSKRKEDAEPLFERSVKSLLRAQMCTSCGICAKKCARRAIKIKDGFHVDPNKCNSCGRCESSCMVSHYYDKII
;
A
#
# COMPACT_ATOMS: atom_id res chain seq x y z
N ILE A 1 34.75 8.19 13.68
CA ILE A 1 34.72 9.21 14.76
C ILE A 1 36.15 9.72 14.98
N TRP A 2 37.04 8.90 15.56
CA TRP A 2 38.43 9.27 15.86
C TRP A 2 39.29 9.65 14.65
N MET A 3 39.20 8.91 13.55
CA MET A 3 40.02 9.15 12.35
C MET A 3 39.62 10.41 11.55
N ARG A 4 38.44 10.98 11.83
CA ARG A 4 37.91 12.18 11.15
C ARG A 4 37.61 13.34 12.09
N GLY A 5 37.96 13.23 13.38
CA GLY A 5 37.70 14.28 14.38
C GLY A 5 36.22 14.64 14.56
N LEU A 6 35.30 13.70 14.33
CA LEU A 6 33.86 13.96 14.50
C LEU A 6 33.49 13.96 15.99
N GLU A 7 32.62 14.89 16.39
CA GLU A 7 32.10 14.95 17.75
C GLU A 7 31.24 13.72 18.07
N TYR A 8 31.40 13.20 19.29
CA TYR A 8 30.60 12.11 19.81
C TYR A 8 29.18 12.61 20.13
N ASN A 9 28.16 11.86 19.71
CA ASN A 9 26.78 12.24 19.99
C ASN A 9 26.38 11.79 21.41
N PRO A 10 26.07 12.72 22.35
CA PRO A 10 25.73 12.37 23.72
C PRO A 10 24.44 11.54 23.86
N MET A 11 23.63 11.44 22.82
CA MET A 11 22.40 10.65 22.84
C MET A 11 22.69 9.14 22.89
N TYR A 12 23.87 8.69 22.45
CA TYR A 12 24.28 7.28 22.61
C TYR A 12 24.40 6.90 24.10
N ASP A 13 24.92 7.80 24.95
CA ASP A 13 24.98 7.60 26.41
C ASP A 13 23.59 7.60 27.06
N ARG A 14 22.59 8.10 26.34
CA ARG A 14 21.19 8.18 26.77
C ARG A 14 20.36 7.05 26.19
N ASP A 15 20.96 5.94 25.77
CA ASP A 15 20.27 4.74 25.29
C ASP A 15 19.47 4.98 23.98
N PHE A 16 20.03 5.80 23.08
CA PHE A 16 19.58 5.92 21.69
C PHE A 16 20.59 5.26 20.75
N GLU A 17 20.22 4.11 20.20
CA GLU A 17 21.07 3.30 19.35
C GLU A 17 21.10 3.82 17.91
N ARG A 18 19.94 4.29 17.41
CA ARG A 18 19.78 4.76 16.03
C ARG A 18 19.34 6.22 15.99
N ILE A 19 20.34 7.10 16.00
CA ILE A 19 20.15 8.53 15.90
C ILE A 19 20.17 8.93 14.42
N GLY A 20 18.98 9.07 13.84
CA GLY A 20 18.84 9.49 12.44
C GLY A 20 17.54 10.25 12.21
N CYS A 21 16.41 9.56 12.24
CA CYS A 21 15.10 10.18 12.08
C CYS A 21 14.34 10.16 13.40
N TYR A 22 13.92 11.34 13.84
CA TYR A 22 12.83 11.47 14.81
C TYR A 22 11.58 10.82 14.20
N LEU A 23 11.00 9.83 14.90
CA LEU A 23 9.84 9.00 14.52
C LEU A 23 10.09 7.79 13.61
N CYS A 24 11.27 7.16 13.68
CA CYS A 24 11.55 5.97 12.88
C CYS A 24 10.64 4.78 13.26
N ALA A 25 9.82 4.30 12.32
CA ALA A 25 9.05 3.06 12.50
C ALA A 25 9.95 1.82 12.70
N SER A 26 11.26 1.92 12.42
CA SER A 26 12.21 0.81 12.56
C SER A 26 13.02 0.85 13.86
N CYS A 27 12.87 1.88 14.72
CA CYS A 27 13.56 1.89 16.00
C CYS A 27 12.94 0.90 17.00
N LEU A 28 13.66 0.59 18.07
CA LEU A 28 13.15 -0.36 19.06
C LEU A 28 11.99 0.25 19.86
N SER A 29 11.09 -0.59 20.33
CA SER A 29 10.01 -0.14 21.24
C SER A 29 10.56 0.38 22.57
N SER A 30 11.74 -0.08 23.00
CA SER A 30 12.48 0.46 24.14
C SER A 30 12.91 1.91 23.89
N GLU A 31 13.46 2.21 22.71
CA GLU A 31 13.84 3.58 22.34
C GLU A 31 12.62 4.51 22.33
N TRP A 32 11.44 4.05 21.88
CA TRP A 32 10.19 4.82 22.00
C TRP A 32 9.82 5.16 23.44
N ARG A 33 9.93 4.19 24.36
CA ARG A 33 9.72 4.42 25.80
C ARG A 33 10.76 5.35 26.40
N ASN A 34 11.96 5.38 25.82
CA ASN A 34 12.99 6.32 26.23
C ASN A 34 12.68 7.76 25.74
N VAL A 35 12.11 7.93 24.54
CA VAL A 35 11.61 9.24 24.07
C VAL A 35 10.50 9.76 24.98
N GLU A 36 9.59 8.90 25.44
CA GLU A 36 8.54 9.28 26.40
C GLU A 36 9.12 9.89 27.68
N LYS A 37 10.19 9.30 28.22
CA LYS A 37 10.87 9.77 29.43
C LYS A 37 11.68 11.04 29.21
N THR A 38 12.49 11.07 28.14
CA THR A 38 13.49 12.12 27.91
C THR A 38 12.92 13.34 27.18
N HIS A 39 11.92 13.13 26.33
CA HIS A 39 11.31 14.15 25.47
C HIS A 39 9.77 14.00 25.43
N PRO A 40 9.08 14.14 26.57
CA PRO A 40 7.65 13.82 26.71
C PRO A 40 6.75 14.64 25.76
N LYS A 41 7.10 15.90 25.49
CA LYS A 41 6.35 16.75 24.55
C LYS A 41 6.39 16.22 23.12
N LEU A 42 7.54 15.69 22.70
CA LEU A 42 7.73 15.10 21.38
C LEU A 42 6.96 13.79 21.26
N TYR A 43 7.12 12.90 22.24
CA TYR A 43 6.36 11.65 22.33
C TYR A 43 4.85 11.90 22.24
N LYS A 44 4.32 12.78 23.10
CA LYS A 44 2.88 13.11 23.14
C LYS A 44 2.36 13.63 21.81
N ARG A 45 3.10 14.55 21.16
CA ARG A 45 2.71 15.06 19.84
C ARG A 45 2.54 13.95 18.81
N TRP A 46 3.41 12.94 18.83
CA TRP A 46 3.31 11.81 17.90
C TRP A 46 2.22 10.82 18.26
N GLU A 47 2.10 10.50 19.55
CA GLU A 47 1.04 9.64 20.06
C GLU A 47 -0.34 10.22 19.75
N ASP A 48 -0.55 11.52 19.99
CA ASP A 48 -1.79 12.22 19.66
C ASP A 48 -2.10 12.13 18.16
N HIS A 49 -1.10 12.27 17.29
CA HIS A 49 -1.26 12.13 15.84
C HIS A 49 -1.69 10.71 15.45
N LEU A 50 -1.06 9.69 16.02
CA LEU A 50 -1.37 8.29 15.73
C LEU A 50 -2.75 7.90 16.27
N LEU A 51 -3.11 8.36 17.47
CA LEU A 51 -4.43 8.12 18.06
C LEU A 51 -5.53 8.80 17.25
N HIS A 52 -5.29 10.03 16.79
CA HIS A 52 -6.20 10.72 15.88
C HIS A 52 -6.37 9.94 14.57
N TYR A 53 -5.26 9.53 13.93
CA TYR A 53 -5.27 8.72 12.72
C TYR A 53 -6.05 7.40 12.89
N ALA A 54 -5.85 6.72 14.03
CA ALA A 54 -6.55 5.49 14.35
C ALA A 54 -8.05 5.73 14.50
N LYS A 55 -8.44 6.77 15.24
CA LYS A 55 -9.84 7.16 15.45
C LYS A 55 -10.55 7.49 14.14
N GLU A 56 -9.94 8.25 13.24
CA GLU A 56 -10.50 8.58 11.92
C GLU A 56 -10.80 7.33 11.07
N ARG A 57 -10.09 6.23 11.30
CA ARG A 57 -10.18 4.98 10.53
C ARG A 57 -10.92 3.88 11.28
N SER A 58 -11.54 4.20 12.42
CA SER A 58 -12.16 3.23 13.32
C SER A 58 -11.22 2.09 13.73
N LEU A 59 -9.93 2.38 13.85
CA LEU A 59 -8.93 1.44 14.36
C LEU A 59 -8.91 1.49 15.89
N PRO A 60 -8.71 0.33 16.55
CA PRO A 60 -8.64 0.26 18.01
C PRO A 60 -7.37 0.95 18.54
N LYS A 61 -7.38 1.39 19.81
CA LYS A 61 -6.25 2.10 20.44
C LYS A 61 -4.98 1.23 20.43
N GLU A 62 -5.16 -0.07 20.53
CA GLU A 62 -4.14 -1.10 20.46
C GLU A 62 -3.32 -1.04 19.17
N TYR A 63 -3.89 -0.52 18.07
CA TYR A 63 -3.15 -0.25 16.84
C TYR A 63 -1.94 0.67 17.07
N VAL A 64 -2.10 1.66 17.95
CA VAL A 64 -1.05 2.61 18.34
C VAL A 64 -0.17 2.00 19.42
N ASP A 65 -0.78 1.55 20.51
CA ASP A 65 -0.08 1.10 21.73
C ASP A 65 0.85 -0.09 21.49
N MET A 66 0.45 -1.00 20.59
CA MET A 66 1.23 -2.19 20.25
C MET A 66 2.13 -1.97 19.03
N GLY A 67 2.15 -0.74 18.48
CA GLY A 67 3.02 -0.37 17.37
C GLY A 67 2.58 -0.90 16.01
N PHE A 68 1.34 -1.34 15.84
CA PHE A 68 0.87 -1.91 14.56
C PHE A 68 0.99 -0.95 13.37
N TRP A 69 0.88 0.35 13.63
CA TRP A 69 1.12 1.43 12.66
C TRP A 69 2.51 1.44 12.01
N ARG A 70 3.48 0.73 12.58
CA ARG A 70 4.85 0.66 12.05
C ARG A 70 4.94 -0.19 10.80
N TRP A 71 3.95 -1.05 10.55
CA TRP A 71 3.96 -2.00 9.45
C TRP A 71 2.93 -1.63 8.40
N LYS A 72 3.38 -1.55 7.16
CA LYS A 72 2.49 -1.49 5.98
C LYS A 72 1.81 -2.83 5.71
N VAL A 73 2.53 -3.90 6.07
CA VAL A 73 2.14 -5.30 6.00
C VAL A 73 2.68 -5.98 7.24
N MET A 74 1.82 -6.71 7.92
CA MET A 74 2.09 -7.29 9.23
C MET A 74 3.00 -8.52 9.11
N PRO A 75 4.13 -8.59 9.85
CA PRO A 75 4.91 -9.82 9.95
C PRO A 75 4.08 -10.96 10.55
N PRO A 76 4.36 -12.24 10.26
CA PRO A 76 3.54 -13.37 10.73
C PRO A 76 3.35 -13.40 12.26
N LYS A 77 4.37 -13.00 13.01
CA LYS A 77 4.29 -12.87 14.47
C LYS A 77 3.26 -11.82 14.91
N MET A 78 3.20 -10.69 14.21
CA MET A 78 2.25 -9.60 14.52
C MET A 78 0.82 -9.97 14.12
N VAL A 79 0.64 -10.74 13.04
CA VAL A 79 -0.67 -11.30 12.67
C VAL A 79 -1.20 -12.20 13.78
N ARG A 80 -0.39 -13.17 14.24
CA ARG A 80 -0.79 -14.05 15.36
C ARG A 80 -1.15 -13.28 16.62
N ILE A 81 -0.38 -12.25 16.97
CA ILE A 81 -0.68 -11.40 18.13
C ILE A 81 -2.01 -10.66 17.96
N ALA A 82 -2.33 -10.21 16.75
CA ALA A 82 -3.61 -9.56 16.46
C ALA A 82 -4.78 -10.55 16.58
N GLU A 83 -4.63 -11.76 16.07
CA GLU A 83 -5.62 -12.85 16.16
C GLU A 83 -5.86 -13.28 17.62
N GLU A 84 -4.79 -13.54 18.39
CA GLU A 84 -4.86 -13.90 19.81
C GLU A 84 -5.61 -12.86 20.66
N ARG A 85 -5.63 -11.61 20.21
CA ARG A 85 -6.29 -10.49 20.89
C ARG A 85 -7.59 -10.04 20.23
N ASN A 86 -8.07 -10.76 19.22
CA ASN A 86 -9.26 -10.40 18.43
C ASN A 86 -9.22 -8.96 17.90
N LEU A 87 -8.04 -8.49 17.48
CA LEU A 87 -7.84 -7.15 16.92
C LEU A 87 -7.99 -7.18 15.39
N HIS A 88 -8.96 -6.43 14.88
CA HIS A 88 -9.18 -6.27 13.45
C HIS A 88 -8.82 -4.86 13.01
N PHE A 89 -7.85 -4.73 12.10
CA PHE A 89 -7.31 -3.43 11.64
C PHE A 89 -7.84 -3.00 10.27
N GLN A 90 -9.05 -3.41 9.90
CA GLN A 90 -9.66 -2.98 8.64
C GLN A 90 -10.13 -1.51 8.76
N PRO A 91 -9.64 -0.59 7.92
CA PRO A 91 -10.07 0.81 7.96
C PRO A 91 -11.56 0.94 7.64
N SER A 92 -12.33 1.66 8.46
CA SER A 92 -13.72 1.98 8.15
C SER A 92 -13.82 2.91 6.93
N THR A 93 -14.71 2.56 6.01
CA THR A 93 -14.96 3.16 4.69
C THR A 93 -15.68 4.52 4.75
N GLY A 94 -15.12 5.51 5.45
CA GLY A 94 -15.77 6.82 5.67
C GLY A 94 -15.49 7.91 4.62
N ALA A 95 -14.42 7.77 3.83
CA ALA A 95 -14.04 8.77 2.82
C ALA A 95 -14.16 8.18 1.41
N GLY A 96 -14.65 8.99 0.46
CA GLY A 96 -14.61 8.64 -0.97
C GLY A 96 -13.18 8.33 -1.44
N PRO A 97 -13.02 7.69 -2.61
CA PRO A 97 -11.69 7.32 -3.09
C PRO A 97 -10.81 8.57 -3.24
N SER A 98 -9.55 8.48 -2.84
CA SER A 98 -8.55 9.55 -2.96
C SER A 98 -7.16 8.98 -3.20
N MET A 99 -6.28 9.75 -3.83
CA MET A 99 -4.89 9.35 -4.04
C MET A 99 -3.94 10.44 -3.56
N LYS A 100 -2.91 10.04 -2.80
CA LYS A 100 -1.81 10.93 -2.42
C LYS A 100 -0.53 10.44 -3.09
N VAL A 101 -0.06 11.19 -4.08
CA VAL A 101 1.22 10.92 -4.73
C VAL A 101 2.35 11.23 -3.74
N LEU A 102 3.17 10.23 -3.45
CA LEU A 102 4.35 10.37 -2.57
C LEU A 102 5.58 10.76 -3.40
N LYS A 103 5.73 10.09 -4.55
CA LYS A 103 6.84 10.30 -5.47
C LYS A 103 6.29 10.20 -6.88
N GLY A 104 6.21 11.34 -7.58
CA GLY A 104 5.88 11.38 -9.01
C GLY A 104 6.95 10.69 -9.85
N ALA A 105 6.76 10.58 -11.17
CA ALA A 105 7.71 9.90 -12.06
C ALA A 105 9.10 10.55 -12.00
N SER A 106 9.95 10.01 -11.15
CA SER A 106 11.24 10.58 -10.80
C SER A 106 12.29 9.49 -10.79
N SER A 107 13.54 9.90 -10.98
CA SER A 107 14.65 8.97 -11.11
C SER A 107 14.82 8.11 -9.85
N CYS A 108 15.14 6.85 -10.10
CA CYS A 108 15.50 5.86 -9.09
C CYS A 108 17.02 5.87 -8.88
N ALA A 109 17.48 5.65 -7.64
CA ALA A 109 18.91 5.57 -7.31
C ALA A 109 19.64 4.42 -8.04
N ALA A 110 18.91 3.37 -8.45
CA ALA A 110 19.41 2.24 -9.22
C ALA A 110 19.32 2.43 -10.75
N GLY A 111 18.96 3.63 -11.22
CA GLY A 111 18.62 3.90 -12.62
C GLY A 111 17.16 3.57 -12.95
N GLY A 112 16.56 4.35 -13.86
CA GLY A 112 15.14 4.24 -14.23
C GLY A 112 14.22 5.20 -13.47
N PHE A 113 12.91 4.97 -13.56
CA PHE A 113 11.85 5.82 -13.02
C PHE A 113 10.98 5.05 -12.04
N SER A 114 10.60 5.73 -10.95
CA SER A 114 9.66 5.20 -9.97
C SER A 114 8.47 6.14 -9.78
N MET A 115 7.29 5.58 -9.57
CA MET A 115 6.07 6.29 -9.19
C MET A 115 5.45 5.63 -7.98
N GLU A 116 5.12 6.42 -6.96
CA GLU A 116 4.55 5.92 -5.71
C GLU A 116 3.39 6.79 -5.24
N ALA A 117 2.31 6.14 -4.82
CA ALA A 117 1.18 6.79 -4.20
C ALA A 117 0.52 5.90 -3.14
N ILE A 118 -0.29 6.53 -2.29
CA ILE A 118 -1.22 5.85 -1.40
C ILE A 118 -2.62 6.13 -1.94
N VAL A 119 -3.33 5.07 -2.33
CA VAL A 119 -4.70 5.13 -2.83
C VAL A 119 -5.63 4.68 -1.71
N THR A 120 -6.45 5.60 -1.21
CA THR A 120 -7.48 5.29 -0.23
C THR A 120 -8.75 4.94 -0.99
N VAL A 121 -9.26 3.72 -0.81
CA VAL A 121 -10.50 3.23 -1.45
C VAL A 121 -11.31 2.43 -0.45
N PRO A 122 -12.64 2.35 -0.59
CA PRO A 122 -13.45 1.45 0.24
C PRO A 122 -12.98 0.00 0.09
N ARG A 123 -12.62 -0.68 1.18
CA ARG A 123 -12.20 -2.09 1.16
C ARG A 123 -13.40 -3.02 1.13
N SER A 124 -14.18 -2.97 0.04
CA SER A 124 -15.42 -3.75 -0.08
C SER A 124 -15.18 -5.24 -0.35
N ARG A 125 -13.95 -5.62 -0.76
CA ARG A 125 -13.58 -7.00 -1.08
C ARG A 125 -12.18 -7.32 -0.56
N ASP A 126 -11.97 -8.61 -0.36
CA ASP A 126 -10.66 -9.17 -0.03
C ASP A 126 -9.59 -8.77 -1.06
N PHE A 127 -8.33 -8.66 -0.63
CA PHE A 127 -7.25 -8.20 -1.48
C PHE A 127 -6.91 -9.19 -2.63
N SER A 128 -7.29 -10.45 -2.51
CA SER A 128 -7.24 -11.42 -3.63
C SER A 128 -8.03 -10.94 -4.85
N ALA A 129 -9.11 -10.17 -4.68
CA ALA A 129 -9.85 -9.57 -5.79
C ALA A 129 -9.01 -8.53 -6.55
N VAL A 130 -8.12 -7.80 -5.84
CA VAL A 130 -7.16 -6.87 -6.46
C VAL A 130 -6.12 -7.65 -7.25
N ALA A 131 -5.59 -8.74 -6.68
CA ALA A 131 -4.65 -9.61 -7.39
C ALA A 131 -5.26 -10.20 -8.67
N ASP A 132 -6.52 -10.64 -8.62
CA ASP A 132 -7.29 -11.09 -9.77
C ASP A 132 -7.42 -9.99 -10.84
N ALA A 133 -7.77 -8.77 -10.43
CA ALA A 133 -7.88 -7.62 -11.33
C ALA A 133 -6.56 -7.27 -12.03
N LEU A 134 -5.44 -7.33 -11.30
CA LEU A 134 -4.11 -7.03 -11.80
C LEU A 134 -3.62 -8.02 -12.88
N ARG A 135 -4.24 -9.21 -13.01
CA ARG A 135 -3.97 -10.12 -14.14
C ARG A 135 -4.38 -9.53 -15.49
N THR A 136 -5.18 -8.46 -15.50
CA THR A 136 -5.46 -7.70 -16.72
C THR A 136 -4.35 -6.73 -17.11
N VAL A 137 -3.36 -6.51 -16.23
CA VAL A 137 -2.20 -5.64 -16.43
C VAL A 137 -0.97 -6.46 -16.82
N GLY A 138 -0.69 -7.57 -16.12
CA GLY A 138 0.50 -8.38 -16.34
C GLY A 138 0.49 -9.71 -15.58
N GLU A 139 1.66 -10.34 -15.49
CA GLU A 139 1.86 -11.56 -14.70
C GLU A 139 1.84 -11.21 -13.21
N VAL A 140 0.97 -11.85 -12.43
CA VAL A 140 0.77 -11.53 -11.01
C VAL A 140 1.33 -12.64 -10.13
N LYS A 141 2.17 -12.26 -9.17
CA LYS A 141 2.48 -13.06 -7.98
C LYS A 141 1.78 -12.44 -6.78
N TYR A 142 0.97 -13.23 -6.11
CA TYR A 142 0.17 -12.79 -4.96
C TYR A 142 0.61 -13.54 -3.70
N SER A 143 0.74 -12.82 -2.60
CA SER A 143 0.94 -13.38 -1.28
C SER A 143 -0.23 -12.98 -0.40
N ASP A 144 -1.04 -13.96 0.00
CA ASP A 144 -2.25 -13.76 0.79
C ASP A 144 -1.92 -13.28 2.20
N ASP A 145 -0.99 -13.97 2.88
CA ASP A 145 -0.48 -13.63 4.21
C ASP A 145 -0.02 -12.18 4.38
N PHE A 146 0.34 -11.54 3.28
CA PHE A 146 0.95 -10.21 3.26
C PHE A 146 0.10 -9.17 2.51
N GLU A 147 -1.01 -9.57 1.90
CA GLU A 147 -1.79 -8.71 1.00
C GLU A 147 -0.90 -7.96 -0.01
N ILE A 148 0.06 -8.67 -0.63
CA ILE A 148 1.00 -8.10 -1.61
C ILE A 148 0.74 -8.70 -2.98
N ALA A 149 0.49 -7.85 -3.95
CA ALA A 149 0.45 -8.22 -5.36
C ALA A 149 1.62 -7.59 -6.12
N LEU A 150 2.48 -8.46 -6.68
CA LEU A 150 3.57 -8.08 -7.58
C LEU A 150 3.14 -8.33 -9.02
N VAL A 151 3.14 -7.29 -9.84
CA VAL A 151 2.83 -7.37 -11.27
C VAL A 151 4.09 -7.18 -12.08
N LYS A 152 4.43 -8.17 -12.91
CA LYS A 152 5.53 -8.07 -13.87
C LYS A 152 4.99 -7.84 -15.28
N THR A 153 5.58 -6.88 -15.97
CA THR A 153 5.31 -6.57 -17.37
C THR A 153 6.62 -6.34 -18.12
N LYS A 154 6.57 -6.27 -19.45
CA LYS A 154 7.73 -5.85 -20.26
C LYS A 154 8.14 -4.40 -19.99
N ALA A 155 7.17 -3.56 -19.62
CA ALA A 155 7.36 -2.14 -19.36
C ALA A 155 7.97 -1.88 -17.96
N GLY A 156 7.79 -2.78 -17.00
CA GLY A 156 8.23 -2.55 -15.62
C GLY A 156 7.55 -3.46 -14.62
N THR A 157 7.71 -3.13 -13.34
CA THR A 157 7.14 -3.86 -12.21
C THR A 157 6.24 -2.94 -11.38
N ALA A 158 5.06 -3.42 -11.02
CA ALA A 158 4.17 -2.76 -10.06
C ALA A 158 4.05 -3.60 -8.79
N LYS A 159 3.94 -2.94 -7.64
CA LYS A 159 3.70 -3.52 -6.33
C LYS A 159 2.51 -2.82 -5.70
N LEU A 160 1.51 -3.60 -5.30
CA LEU A 160 0.35 -3.12 -4.58
C LEU A 160 0.26 -3.82 -3.23
N PHE A 161 -0.15 -3.06 -2.22
CA PHE A 161 -0.25 -3.52 -0.83
C PHE A 161 -1.69 -3.35 -0.33
N GLY A 162 -2.14 -4.21 0.59
CA GLY A 162 -3.46 -4.16 1.23
C GLY A 162 -3.86 -2.80 1.79
N GLY A 163 -2.88 -2.03 2.28
CA GLY A 163 -3.06 -0.65 2.74
C GLY A 163 -3.26 0.41 1.64
N GLY A 164 -3.41 0.01 0.37
CA GLY A 164 -3.66 0.91 -0.76
C GLY A 164 -2.42 1.57 -1.36
N GLN A 165 -1.22 1.27 -0.85
CA GLN A 165 0.01 1.78 -1.45
C GLN A 165 0.25 1.11 -2.81
N VAL A 166 0.65 1.91 -3.80
CA VAL A 166 1.05 1.48 -5.14
C VAL A 166 2.46 2.02 -5.40
N SER A 167 3.38 1.15 -5.81
CA SER A 167 4.75 1.51 -6.22
C SER A 167 5.06 0.86 -7.56
N VAL A 168 5.45 1.67 -8.54
CA VAL A 168 5.83 1.24 -9.89
C VAL A 168 7.28 1.59 -10.14
N THR A 169 8.00 0.69 -10.78
CA THR A 169 9.38 0.91 -11.24
C THR A 169 9.50 0.48 -12.71
N SER A 170 10.10 1.35 -13.52
CA SER A 170 10.37 1.10 -14.93
C SER A 170 11.74 1.69 -15.33
N LYS A 171 12.26 1.29 -16.49
CA LYS A 171 13.46 1.89 -17.09
C LYS A 171 13.18 3.27 -17.69
N ARG A 172 11.98 3.50 -18.23
CA ARG A 172 11.60 4.73 -18.93
C ARG A 172 10.41 5.40 -18.26
N LYS A 173 10.35 6.74 -18.35
CA LYS A 173 9.23 7.51 -17.82
C LYS A 173 7.93 7.18 -18.55
N GLU A 174 7.98 7.09 -19.88
CA GLU A 174 6.80 6.77 -20.72
C GLU A 174 6.18 5.39 -20.40
N ASP A 175 6.95 4.48 -19.80
CA ASP A 175 6.49 3.16 -19.40
C ASP A 175 5.96 3.14 -17.96
N ALA A 176 6.50 3.98 -17.08
CA ALA A 176 6.13 4.05 -15.67
C ALA A 176 4.72 4.62 -15.49
N GLU A 177 4.39 5.70 -16.19
CA GLU A 177 3.10 6.41 -16.05
C GLU A 177 1.90 5.52 -16.44
N PRO A 178 1.87 4.88 -17.63
CA PRO A 178 0.75 4.00 -17.99
C PRO A 178 0.66 2.76 -17.09
N LEU A 179 1.80 2.20 -16.67
CA LEU A 179 1.79 1.05 -15.77
C LEU A 179 1.23 1.42 -14.39
N PHE A 180 1.57 2.60 -13.89
CA PHE A 180 1.04 3.15 -12.64
C PHE A 180 -0.47 3.38 -12.74
N GLU A 181 -0.93 4.07 -13.77
CA GLU A 181 -2.35 4.32 -14.02
C GLU A 181 -3.17 3.02 -14.07
N ARG A 182 -2.73 2.05 -14.87
CA ARG A 182 -3.42 0.77 -15.02
C ARG A 182 -3.44 -0.05 -13.72
N SER A 183 -2.40 0.08 -12.90
CA SER A 183 -2.32 -0.56 -11.58
C SER A 183 -3.33 0.05 -10.61
N VAL A 184 -3.41 1.39 -10.53
CA VAL A 184 -4.39 2.10 -9.69
C VAL A 184 -5.82 1.83 -10.18
N LYS A 185 -6.07 1.88 -11.49
CA LYS A 185 -7.38 1.53 -12.06
C LYS A 185 -7.79 0.11 -11.71
N SER A 186 -6.86 -0.86 -11.72
CA SER A 186 -7.16 -2.25 -11.32
C SER A 186 -7.55 -2.36 -9.84
N LEU A 187 -6.87 -1.62 -8.95
CA LEU A 187 -7.22 -1.52 -7.53
C LEU A 187 -8.63 -0.96 -7.34
N LEU A 188 -8.94 0.18 -7.96
CA LEU A 188 -10.26 0.81 -7.91
C LEU A 188 -11.35 -0.15 -8.41
N ARG A 189 -11.14 -0.76 -9.59
CA ARG A 189 -12.09 -1.68 -10.21
C ARG A 189 -12.41 -2.87 -9.32
N ALA A 190 -11.43 -3.44 -8.63
CA ALA A 190 -11.63 -4.57 -7.72
C ALA A 190 -12.45 -4.14 -6.49
N GLN A 191 -12.01 -3.06 -5.84
CA GLN A 191 -12.54 -2.64 -4.55
C GLN A 191 -13.92 -1.96 -4.64
N MET A 192 -14.26 -1.38 -5.79
CA MET A 192 -15.54 -0.72 -6.05
C MET A 192 -16.37 -1.44 -7.13
N CYS A 193 -16.10 -2.73 -7.38
CA CYS A 193 -16.87 -3.50 -8.36
C CYS A 193 -18.34 -3.61 -7.96
N THR A 194 -19.24 -3.35 -8.90
CA THR A 194 -20.70 -3.53 -8.73
C THR A 194 -21.23 -4.79 -9.43
N SER A 195 -20.34 -5.68 -9.90
CA SER A 195 -20.70 -6.92 -10.60
C SER A 195 -21.56 -6.73 -11.87
N CYS A 196 -21.50 -5.56 -12.52
CA CYS A 196 -22.34 -5.25 -13.68
C CYS A 196 -22.07 -6.09 -14.95
N GLY A 197 -20.90 -6.73 -15.05
CA GLY A 197 -20.56 -7.66 -16.14
C GLY A 197 -20.16 -7.02 -17.49
N ILE A 198 -20.04 -5.69 -17.59
CA ILE A 198 -19.60 -5.02 -18.82
C ILE A 198 -18.21 -5.50 -19.26
N CYS A 199 -17.28 -5.67 -18.32
CA CYS A 199 -15.94 -6.18 -18.58
C CYS A 199 -15.94 -7.59 -19.19
N ALA A 200 -16.84 -8.46 -18.73
CA ALA A 200 -16.97 -9.82 -19.26
C ALA A 200 -17.51 -9.81 -20.70
N LYS A 201 -18.54 -9.00 -20.99
CA LYS A 201 -19.10 -8.84 -22.34
C LYS A 201 -18.06 -8.32 -23.35
N LYS A 202 -17.22 -7.37 -22.94
CA LYS A 202 -16.20 -6.77 -23.83
C LYS A 202 -14.96 -7.66 -24.00
N CYS A 203 -14.81 -8.72 -23.21
CA CYS A 203 -13.65 -9.60 -23.27
C CYS A 203 -13.76 -10.59 -24.44
N ALA A 204 -13.10 -10.28 -25.57
CA ALA A 204 -13.09 -11.14 -26.75
C ALA A 204 -12.55 -12.57 -26.48
N ARG A 205 -11.67 -12.74 -25.49
CA ARG A 205 -11.10 -14.05 -25.11
C ARG A 205 -11.91 -14.79 -24.05
N ARG A 206 -13.05 -14.23 -23.60
CA ARG A 206 -13.91 -14.78 -22.55
C ARG A 206 -13.12 -15.17 -21.29
N ALA A 207 -12.15 -14.34 -20.93
CA ALA A 207 -11.24 -14.56 -19.80
C ALA A 207 -11.82 -14.06 -18.47
N ILE A 208 -12.99 -13.42 -18.48
CA ILE A 208 -13.57 -12.78 -17.29
C ILE A 208 -14.90 -13.45 -16.94
N LYS A 209 -15.05 -13.84 -15.68
CA LYS A 209 -16.30 -14.33 -15.09
C LYS A 209 -16.77 -13.37 -13.99
N ILE A 210 -18.07 -13.27 -13.79
CA ILE A 210 -18.65 -12.46 -12.70
C ILE A 210 -19.15 -13.40 -11.61
N LYS A 211 -18.64 -13.24 -10.39
CA LYS A 211 -19.05 -13.95 -9.19
C LYS A 211 -18.66 -13.10 -7.98
N ASP A 212 -19.59 -12.28 -7.47
CA ASP A 212 -19.30 -11.27 -6.44
C ASP A 212 -18.05 -10.42 -6.73
N GLY A 213 -18.03 -9.80 -7.90
CA GLY A 213 -16.85 -9.18 -8.48
C GLY A 213 -16.48 -9.82 -9.81
N PHE A 214 -15.42 -9.33 -10.44
CA PHE A 214 -14.91 -9.92 -11.67
C PHE A 214 -13.65 -10.74 -11.40
N HIS A 215 -13.61 -11.95 -11.95
CA HIS A 215 -12.49 -12.87 -11.85
C HIS A 215 -11.85 -13.08 -13.22
N VAL A 216 -10.52 -13.10 -13.25
CA VAL A 216 -9.74 -13.15 -14.48
C VAL A 216 -8.98 -14.46 -14.56
N ASP A 217 -9.25 -15.21 -15.62
CA ASP A 217 -8.52 -16.43 -16.00
C ASP A 217 -7.18 -16.05 -16.65
N PRO A 218 -6.04 -16.28 -15.98
CA PRO A 218 -4.72 -15.91 -16.51
C PRO A 218 -4.35 -16.67 -17.79
N ASN A 219 -4.88 -17.87 -17.99
CA ASN A 219 -4.56 -18.68 -19.17
C ASN A 219 -5.23 -18.16 -20.44
N LYS A 220 -6.32 -17.38 -20.29
CA LYS A 220 -7.07 -16.78 -21.40
C LYS A 220 -6.75 -15.30 -21.60
N CYS A 221 -6.47 -14.58 -20.52
CA CYS A 221 -6.21 -13.15 -20.57
C CYS A 221 -4.88 -12.85 -21.27
N ASN A 222 -4.86 -11.82 -22.12
CA ASN A 222 -3.63 -11.33 -22.76
C ASN A 222 -3.33 -9.87 -22.37
N SER A 223 -3.91 -9.40 -21.25
CA SER A 223 -3.68 -8.07 -20.69
C SER A 223 -3.95 -6.89 -21.64
N CYS A 224 -4.86 -7.05 -22.60
CA CYS A 224 -5.14 -6.05 -23.64
C CYS A 224 -5.86 -4.77 -23.17
N GLY A 225 -6.28 -4.69 -21.90
CA GLY A 225 -6.89 -3.49 -21.32
C GLY A 225 -8.32 -3.15 -21.75
N ARG A 226 -8.96 -3.86 -22.71
CA ARG A 226 -10.33 -3.54 -23.16
C ARG A 226 -11.39 -3.55 -22.05
N CYS A 227 -11.22 -4.43 -21.06
CA CYS A 227 -12.10 -4.51 -19.91
C CYS A 227 -11.93 -3.34 -18.93
N GLU A 228 -10.74 -2.74 -18.90
CA GLU A 228 -10.41 -1.57 -18.09
C GLU A 228 -11.06 -0.31 -18.70
N SER A 229 -10.93 -0.12 -20.01
CA SER A 229 -11.48 1.03 -20.74
C SER A 229 -13.01 1.06 -20.88
N SER A 230 -13.69 0.00 -20.46
CA SER A 230 -15.17 -0.06 -20.44
C SER A 230 -15.77 0.01 -19.05
N CYS A 231 -14.94 -0.01 -18.01
CA CYS A 231 -15.43 -0.04 -16.65
C CYS A 231 -15.67 1.39 -16.16
N MET A 232 -16.91 1.68 -15.76
CA MET A 232 -17.27 3.00 -15.22
C MET A 232 -16.46 3.38 -13.98
N VAL A 233 -16.04 2.39 -13.19
CA VAL A 233 -15.19 2.59 -12.01
C VAL A 233 -13.80 3.12 -12.38
N SER A 234 -13.26 2.77 -13.57
CA SER A 234 -11.94 3.24 -14.00
C SER A 234 -11.87 4.76 -14.12
N HIS A 235 -12.99 5.44 -14.42
CA HIS A 235 -13.07 6.89 -14.53
C HIS A 235 -12.97 7.62 -13.19
N TYR A 236 -13.07 6.91 -12.05
CA TYR A 236 -12.74 7.52 -10.76
C TYR A 236 -11.26 7.86 -10.65
N TYR A 237 -10.38 7.23 -11.42
CA TYR A 237 -8.97 7.59 -11.49
C TYR A 237 -8.77 9.08 -11.82
N ASP A 238 -9.51 9.58 -12.80
CA ASP A 238 -9.41 10.97 -13.27
C ASP A 238 -9.92 11.98 -12.21
N LYS A 239 -10.69 11.51 -11.23
CA LYS A 239 -11.24 12.31 -10.12
C LYS A 239 -10.37 12.29 -8.86
N ILE A 240 -9.39 11.39 -8.78
CA ILE A 240 -8.54 11.21 -7.60
C ILE A 240 -7.08 11.56 -7.83
N ILE A 241 -6.70 11.85 -9.09
CA ILE A 241 -5.36 12.35 -9.46
C ILE A 241 -5.13 13.76 -8.93
#